data_AF-A0A7X8DG88-F1
#
_entry.id   AF-A0A7X8DG88-F1
#
_cell.length_a   1.000
_cell.length_b   1.000
_cell.length_c   1.000
_cell.angle_alpha   90.00
_cell.angle_beta   90.00
_cell.angle_gamma   90.00
#
_symmetry.space_group_name_H-M   'P 1'
#
loop_
_entity.id
_entity.type
_entity.pdbx_description
1 polymer ?
#
loop_
_entity_poly.entity_id
_entity_poly.type
_entity_poly.pdbx_seq_one_letter_code
_entity_poly.pdbx_strand_id
1 'polypeptide(L)'
;HLLHAESLRLHYALTLEQWYKNFKEHVEEIEQMFDQRFVRMWGLYLQGCAASFRVSGLDIHQLLFSKGLNNQLPLTFAHLYR
;
A
#
# COMPACT_ATOMS: atom_id res chain seq x y z
N HIS A 1 -3.37 -24.92 1.07
CA HIS A 1 -4.72 -24.58 1.52
C HIS A 1 -4.70 -23.12 1.96
N LEU A 2 -5.63 -22.29 1.47
CA LEU A 2 -5.73 -20.88 1.87
C LEU A 2 -6.31 -20.82 3.28
N LEU A 3 -5.64 -20.11 4.18
CA LEU A 3 -6.03 -20.00 5.60
C LEU A 3 -6.60 -18.62 5.93
N HIS A 4 -6.02 -17.57 5.33
CA HIS A 4 -6.42 -16.19 5.58
C HIS A 4 -6.11 -15.34 4.35
N ALA A 5 -6.98 -14.39 4.04
CA ALA A 5 -6.78 -13.39 3.00
C ALA A 5 -7.24 -12.04 3.54
N GLU A 6 -6.33 -11.09 3.64
CA GLU A 6 -6.61 -9.76 4.19
C GLU A 6 -6.37 -8.70 3.12
N SER A 7 -7.32 -7.78 2.97
CA SER A 7 -7.15 -6.58 2.15
C SER A 7 -6.44 -5.50 2.97
N LEU A 8 -5.35 -4.98 2.44
CA LEU A 8 -4.64 -3.82 2.96
C LEU A 8 -4.86 -2.57 2.08
N ARG A 9 -5.91 -2.57 1.26
CA ARG A 9 -6.22 -1.50 0.28
C ARG A 9 -6.10 -0.09 0.86
N LEU A 10 -6.79 0.19 1.96
CA LEU A 10 -6.81 1.52 2.56
C LEU A 10 -5.49 1.86 3.24
N HIS A 11 -4.76 0.86 3.75
CA HIS A 11 -3.42 1.08 4.29
C HIS A 11 -2.48 1.60 3.19
N TYR A 12 -2.58 1.05 1.98
CA TYR A 12 -1.73 1.49 0.89
C TYR A 12 -2.09 2.87 0.34
N ALA A 13 -3.38 3.23 0.35
CA ALA A 13 -3.80 4.61 0.07
C ALA A 13 -3.14 5.61 1.04
N LEU A 14 -3.17 5.31 2.35
CA LEU A 14 -2.54 6.13 3.39
C LEU A 14 -1.02 6.22 3.22
N THR A 15 -0.37 5.10 2.87
CA THR A 15 1.07 5.06 2.57
C THR A 15 1.42 6.01 1.42
N LEU A 16 0.68 5.96 0.32
CA LEU A 16 0.92 6.83 -0.86
C LEU A 16 0.68 8.31 -0.55
N GLU A 17 -0.30 8.62 0.30
CA GLU A 17 -0.54 9.99 0.77
C GLU A 17 0.63 10.51 1.63
N GLN A 18 1.15 9.67 2.53
CA GLN A 18 2.30 10.04 3.34
C GLN A 18 3.57 10.19 2.48
N TRP A 19 3.76 9.33 1.47
CA TRP A 19 4.85 9.49 0.51
C TRP A 19 4.71 10.78 -0.31
N TYR A 20 3.50 11.13 -0.74
CA TYR A 20 3.26 12.39 -1.43
C TYR A 20 3.53 13.60 -0.54
N LYS A 21 3.13 13.56 0.73
CA LYS A 21 3.43 14.61 1.70
C LYS A 21 4.94 14.81 1.84
N ASN A 22 5.69 13.73 2.10
CA ASN A 22 7.14 13.78 2.23
C ASN A 22 7.82 14.27 0.93
N PHE A 23 7.34 13.80 -0.22
CA PHE A 23 7.80 14.24 -1.54
C PHE A 23 7.58 15.74 -1.75
N LYS A 24 6.42 16.27 -1.34
CA LYS A 24 6.10 17.70 -1.44
C LYS A 24 6.96 18.56 -0.52
N GLU A 25 7.31 18.06 0.66
CA GLU A 25 8.20 18.75 1.61
C GLU A 25 9.63 18.89 1.07
N HIS A 26 10.07 18.01 0.17
CA HIS A 26 11.44 18.02 -0.41
C HIS A 26 11.45 18.37 -1.90
N VAL A 27 10.40 19.01 -2.41
CA VAL A 27 10.20 19.18 -3.86
C VAL A 27 11.31 20.02 -4.51
N GLU A 28 11.87 21.00 -3.80
CA GLU A 28 12.94 21.87 -4.32
C GLU A 28 14.23 21.09 -4.55
N GLU A 29 14.63 20.23 -3.60
CA GLU A 29 15.81 19.36 -3.72
C GLU A 29 15.62 18.36 -4.87
N ILE A 30 14.41 17.79 -4.98
CA ILE A 30 14.08 16.83 -6.03
C ILE A 30 14.09 17.49 -7.41
N GLU A 31 13.56 18.71 -7.54
CA GLU A 31 13.57 19.45 -8.81
C GLU A 31 15.00 19.78 -9.27
N GLN A 32 15.90 20.08 -8.33
CA GLN A 32 17.33 20.29 -8.62
C GLN A 32 18.03 19.00 -9.07
N MET A 33 17.66 17.85 -8.51
CA MET A 33 18.24 16.54 -8.88
C MET A 33 17.72 16.00 -10.21
N PHE A 34 16.47 16.30 -10.55
CA PHE A 34 15.79 15.81 -11.74
C PHE A 34 15.34 16.99 -12.62
N ASP A 35 14.04 17.22 -12.75
CA ASP A 35 13.48 18.38 -13.43
C ASP A 35 12.01 18.60 -13.02
N GLN A 36 11.44 19.73 -13.44
CA GLN A 36 10.03 20.06 -13.18
C GLN A 36 9.05 19.04 -13.78
N ARG A 37 9.43 18.40 -14.90
CA ARG A 37 8.59 17.39 -15.56
C ARG A 37 8.47 16.15 -14.68
N PHE A 38 9.57 15.68 -14.12
CA PHE A 38 9.63 14.57 -13.17
C PHE A 38 8.81 14.89 -11.94
N VAL A 39 8.97 16.08 -11.37
CA VAL A 39 8.21 16.49 -10.18
C VAL A 39 6.70 16.37 -10.41
N ARG A 40 6.21 16.88 -11.55
CA ARG A 40 4.79 16.78 -11.93
C ARG A 40 4.35 15.34 -12.15
N MET A 41 5.15 14.55 -12.86
CA MET A 41 4.84 13.14 -13.15
C MET A 41 4.77 12.32 -11.87
N TRP A 42 5.75 12.47 -10.97
CA TRP A 42 5.81 11.71 -9.73
C TRP A 42 4.71 12.11 -8.75
N GLY A 43 4.40 13.41 -8.67
CA GLY A 43 3.26 13.90 -7.91
C GLY A 43 1.92 13.32 -8.42
N LEU A 44 1.73 13.29 -9.74
CA LEU A 44 0.55 12.69 -10.37
C LEU A 44 0.48 11.19 -10.09
N TYR A 45 1.60 10.48 -10.17
CA TYR A 45 1.68 9.05 -9.87
C TYR A 45 1.24 8.75 -8.43
N LEU A 46 1.84 9.41 -7.42
CA LEU A 46 1.54 9.13 -6.02
C LEU A 46 0.07 9.42 -5.68
N GLN A 47 -0.44 10.59 -6.07
CA GLN A 47 -1.83 10.97 -5.81
C GLN A 47 -2.83 10.15 -6.64
N GLY A 48 -2.52 9.85 -7.90
CA GLY A 48 -3.35 9.03 -8.77
C GLY A 48 -3.46 7.59 -8.26
N CYS A 49 -2.36 7.01 -7.79
CA CYS A 49 -2.37 5.69 -7.15
C CYS A 49 -3.15 5.71 -5.83
N ALA A 50 -2.96 6.73 -4.98
CA ALA A 50 -3.70 6.86 -3.72
C ALA A 50 -5.22 6.91 -3.97
N ALA A 51 -5.64 7.73 -4.94
CA ALA A 51 -7.02 7.80 -5.38
C ALA A 51 -7.52 6.44 -5.90
N SER A 52 -6.73 5.76 -6.74
CA SER A 52 -7.08 4.44 -7.27
C SER A 52 -7.32 3.42 -6.15
N PHE A 53 -6.45 3.34 -5.13
CA PHE A 53 -6.70 2.49 -3.97
C PHE A 53 -7.97 2.88 -3.19
N ARG A 54 -8.37 4.16 -3.17
CA ARG A 54 -9.59 4.60 -2.46
C ARG A 54 -10.88 4.28 -3.22
N VAL A 55 -10.91 4.51 -4.52
CA VAL A 55 -12.17 4.57 -5.30
C VAL A 55 -12.30 3.48 -6.37
N SER A 56 -11.22 2.79 -6.73
CA SER A 56 -11.26 1.70 -7.70
C SER A 56 -11.26 0.32 -7.01
N GLY A 57 -11.19 -0.76 -7.81
CA GLY A 57 -11.01 -2.14 -7.34
C GLY A 57 -9.55 -2.56 -7.10
N LEU A 58 -8.59 -1.63 -7.18
CA LEU A 58 -7.19 -1.92 -6.88
C LEU A 58 -7.01 -2.32 -5.40
N ASP A 59 -6.27 -3.39 -5.13
CA ASP A 59 -6.09 -3.93 -3.78
C ASP A 59 -4.68 -4.50 -3.60
N ILE A 60 -4.27 -4.66 -2.34
CA ILE A 60 -3.09 -5.40 -1.90
C ILE A 60 -3.55 -6.42 -0.89
N HIS A 61 -3.30 -7.70 -1.19
CA HIS A 61 -3.66 -8.78 -0.31
C HIS A 61 -2.44 -9.39 0.39
N GLN A 62 -2.57 -9.60 1.69
CA GLN A 62 -1.74 -10.57 2.40
C GLN A 62 -2.47 -11.90 2.45
N LEU A 63 -1.83 -12.94 1.93
CA LEU A 63 -2.40 -14.28 1.82
C LEU A 63 -1.58 -15.27 2.65
N LEU A 64 -2.23 -15.97 3.56
CA LEU A 64 -1.63 -17.02 4.37
C LEU A 64 -2.02 -18.40 3.86
N PHE A 65 -1.02 -19.25 3.61
CA PHE A 65 -1.22 -20.61 3.12
C PHE A 65 -0.52 -21.65 4.00
N SER A 66 -1.10 -22.84 4.08
CA SER A 66 -0.42 -24.06 4.55
C SER A 66 -0.26 -25.07 3.42
N LYS A 67 0.77 -25.92 3.53
CA LYS A 67 0.89 -27.11 2.69
C LYS A 67 -0.14 -28.16 3.14
N GLY A 68 -1.26 -28.25 2.43
CA GLY A 68 -2.39 -29.11 2.81
C GLY A 68 -3.25 -28.56 3.95
N LEU A 69 -4.16 -29.38 4.47
CA LEU A 69 -5.00 -29.05 5.63
C LEU A 69 -4.12 -28.99 6.90
N ASN A 70 -4.33 -27.96 7.72
CA ASN A 70 -3.63 -27.79 9.00
C ASN A 70 -4.64 -27.52 10.12
N ASN A 71 -4.97 -28.57 10.88
CA ASN A 71 -5.92 -28.51 12.00
C ASN A 71 -5.26 -28.14 13.34
N GLN A 72 -3.97 -27.80 13.35
CA GLN A 72 -3.22 -27.45 14.56
C GLN A 72 -3.17 -25.94 14.82
N LEU A 73 -3.69 -25.12 13.90
CA LEU A 73 -3.72 -23.67 14.07
C LEU A 73 -4.81 -23.25 15.07
N PRO A 74 -4.61 -22.13 15.79
CA PRO A 74 -5.66 -21.54 16.61
C PRO A 74 -6.93 -21.27 15.79
N LEU A 75 -8.10 -21.47 16.40
CA LEU A 75 -9.39 -21.24 15.74
C LEU A 75 -9.63 -19.78 15.32
N THR A 76 -8.89 -18.84 15.90
CA THR A 76 -9.01 -17.41 15.61
C THR A 76 -7.64 -16.79 15.30
N PHE A 77 -7.66 -15.71 14.52
CA PHE A 77 -6.47 -14.93 14.18
C PHE A 77 -6.15 -13.82 15.19
N ALA A 78 -6.72 -13.85 16.40
CA ALA A 78 -6.49 -12.81 17.42
C ALA A 78 -5.00 -12.58 17.73
N HIS A 79 -4.17 -13.63 17.60
CA HIS A 79 -2.72 -13.55 17.80
C HIS A 79 -1.97 -12.74 16.73
N LEU A 80 -2.59 -12.50 15.56
CA LEU A 80 -2.05 -11.68 14.47
C LEU A 80 -2.28 -10.18 14.69
N TYR A 81 -3.36 -9.81 15.40
CA TYR A 81 -3.79 -8.44 15.61
C TYR A 81 -3.37 -7.98 17.01
N ARG A 82 -2.19 -7.37 17.12
CA ARG A 82 -1.65 -6.82 18.37
C ARG A 82 -1.83 -5.31 18.43
#